data_AF-A0A7W2R3Y0-F1
#
_entry.id   AF-A0A7W2R3Y0-F1
#
_cell.length_a   1.000
_cell.length_b   1.000
_cell.length_c   1.000
_cell.angle_alpha   90.00
_cell.angle_beta   90.00
_cell.angle_gamma   90.00
#
_symmetry.space_group_name_H-M   'P 1'
#
loop_
_entity.id
_entity.type
_entity.pdbx_description
1 polymer ?
#
loop_
_entity_poly.entity_id
_entity_poly.type
_entity_poly.pdbx_seq_one_letter_code
_entity_poly.pdbx_strand_id
1 'polypeptide(L)'
;MLSILHAKDKKAFSFVSNNDWLKSKKQLVLDSDIQFYSGPQYPSNKESFGVFLDSMPDTWGRTMLKRKQAQLVSERDERARTLYDIDY
;
A
#
# COMPACT_ATOMS: atom_id res chain seq x y z
N MET A 1 4.80 -5.76 4.83
CA MET A 1 3.96 -5.94 3.63
C MET A 1 2.63 -5.26 3.89
N LEU A 2 2.21 -4.38 2.98
CA LEU A 2 0.91 -3.73 3.00
C LEU A 2 -0.08 -4.56 2.17
N SER A 3 -1.29 -4.74 2.67
CA SER A 3 -2.36 -5.52 2.05
C SER A 3 -3.69 -4.78 2.16
N ILE A 4 -4.62 -5.07 1.24
CA ILE A 4 -6.02 -4.61 1.34
C ILE A 4 -6.93 -5.78 1.65
N LEU A 5 -7.80 -5.57 2.63
CA LEU A 5 -8.96 -6.40 2.87
C LEU A 5 -10.19 -5.74 2.25
N HIS A 6 -10.83 -6.46 1.32
CA HIS A 6 -12.07 -6.04 0.67
C HIS A 6 -13.26 -6.68 1.38
N ALA A 7 -14.10 -5.86 2.01
CA ALA A 7 -15.45 -6.21 2.43
C ALA A 7 -16.46 -5.45 1.54
N LYS A 8 -17.69 -5.96 1.46
CA LYS A 8 -18.73 -5.57 0.49
C LYS A 8 -18.78 -4.07 0.14
N ASP A 9 -18.70 -3.20 1.15
CA ASP A 9 -18.68 -1.74 0.99
C ASP A 9 -17.52 -1.05 1.75
N LYS A 10 -16.55 -1.83 2.25
CA LYS A 10 -15.46 -1.30 3.09
C LYS A 10 -14.11 -1.88 2.67
N LYS A 11 -13.13 -1.00 2.54
CA LYS A 11 -11.73 -1.37 2.34
C LYS A 11 -10.98 -1.10 3.64
N ALA A 12 -10.17 -2.05 4.07
CA ALA A 12 -9.28 -1.86 5.22
C ALA A 12 -7.85 -2.19 4.81
N PHE A 13 -6.93 -1.27 5.08
CA PHE A 13 -5.51 -1.50 4.89
C PHE A 13 -4.94 -2.24 6.09
N SER A 14 -4.12 -3.25 5.83
CA SER A 14 -3.39 -3.96 6.87
C SER A 14 -1.90 -4.01 6.57
N PHE A 15 -1.09 -3.87 7.61
CA PHE A 15 0.36 -3.90 7.50
C PHE A 15 0.94 -5.00 8.38
N VAL A 16 1.94 -5.71 7.85
CA VAL A 16 2.70 -6.75 8.59
C VAL A 16 4.19 -6.46 8.49
N SER A 17 4.86 -6.28 9.63
CA SER A 17 6.32 -6.16 9.70
C SER A 17 7.01 -7.51 9.50
N ASN A 18 8.18 -7.51 8.86
CA ASN A 18 9.00 -8.71 8.75
C ASN A 18 9.57 -9.07 10.14
N ASN A 19 9.48 -10.34 10.53
CA ASN A 19 9.99 -10.84 11.81
C ASN A 19 11.50 -10.63 12.00
N ASP A 20 12.29 -10.72 10.94
CA ASP A 20 13.74 -10.49 11.01
C ASP A 20 14.05 -9.01 11.27
N TRP A 21 13.23 -8.11 10.70
CA TRP A 21 13.32 -6.68 10.97
C TRP A 21 12.94 -6.34 12.42
N LEU A 22 11.88 -6.96 12.95
CA LEU A 22 11.44 -6.78 14.33
C LEU A 22 12.52 -7.21 15.36
N LYS A 23 13.28 -8.26 15.04
CA LYS A 23 14.40 -8.74 15.87
C LYS A 23 15.66 -7.89 15.76
N SER A 24 15.75 -7.01 14.78
CA SER A 24 16.89 -6.12 14.63
C SER A 24 16.87 -5.03 15.71
N LYS A 25 18.05 -4.59 16.18
CA LYS A 25 18.16 -3.42 17.08
C LYS A 25 17.97 -2.07 16.36
N LYS A 26 17.60 -2.07 15.07
CA LYS A 26 17.43 -0.86 14.22
C LYS A 26 15.95 -0.48 14.09
N GLN A 27 15.20 -0.55 15.18
CA GLN A 27 13.78 -0.23 15.17
C GLN A 27 13.56 1.27 14.92
N LEU A 28 12.96 1.60 13.77
CA LEU A 28 12.54 2.95 13.39
C LEU A 28 11.01 3.02 13.43
N VAL A 29 10.46 4.02 14.13
CA VAL A 29 9.03 4.29 14.12
C VAL A 29 8.68 4.88 12.75
N LEU A 30 7.95 4.13 11.93
CA LEU A 30 7.56 4.56 10.59
C LEU A 30 6.31 5.44 10.61
N ASP A 31 5.40 5.17 11.54
CA ASP A 31 4.11 5.83 11.69
C ASP A 31 3.62 5.62 13.14
N SER A 32 2.84 6.55 13.70
CA SER A 32 2.22 6.37 15.02
C SER A 32 1.29 5.16 15.08
N ASP A 33 0.65 4.83 13.95
CA ASP A 33 -0.31 3.73 13.84
C ASP A 33 0.39 2.39 13.51
N ILE A 34 1.71 2.39 13.31
CA ILE A 34 2.52 1.18 13.08
C ILE A 34 3.35 0.89 14.32
N GLN A 35 3.02 -0.21 14.98
CA GLN A 35 3.68 -0.68 16.20
C GLN A 35 4.68 -1.80 15.90
N PHE A 36 5.59 -2.08 16.84
CA PHE A 36 6.60 -3.14 16.68
C PHE A 36 6.10 -4.50 17.14
N TYR A 37 5.09 -5.05 16.47
CA TYR A 37 4.67 -6.43 16.71
C TYR A 37 4.44 -7.20 15.40
N SER A 38 4.53 -8.52 15.51
CA SER A 38 4.29 -9.46 14.42
C SER A 38 2.79 -9.65 14.19
N GLY A 39 2.38 -9.68 12.93
CA GLY A 39 0.98 -9.88 12.54
C GLY A 39 0.35 -8.63 11.93
N PRO A 40 -0.92 -8.74 11.49
CA PRO A 40 -1.62 -7.66 10.82
C PRO A 40 -1.96 -6.53 11.79
N GLN A 41 -1.62 -5.33 11.38
CA GLN A 41 -1.95 -4.07 12.05
C GLN A 41 -2.90 -3.27 11.18
N TYR A 42 -3.70 -2.41 11.79
CA TYR A 42 -4.72 -1.61 11.11
C TYR A 42 -4.62 -0.15 11.56
N PRO A 43 -4.86 0.83 10.66
CA PRO A 43 -4.84 2.23 11.01
C PRO A 43 -5.98 2.59 11.96
N SER A 44 -5.73 3.52 12.90
CA SER A 44 -6.72 3.91 13.90
C SER A 44 -7.68 4.97 13.33
N ASN A 45 -8.89 4.54 12.97
CA ASN A 45 -9.96 5.43 12.48
C ASN A 45 -9.57 6.29 11.24
N LYS A 46 -8.64 5.78 10.42
CA LYS A 46 -8.22 6.38 9.15
C LYS A 46 -8.40 5.37 8.02
N GLU A 47 -8.43 5.84 6.78
CA GLU A 47 -8.51 4.97 5.62
C GLU A 47 -7.21 4.16 5.40
N SER A 48 -6.04 4.74 5.68
CA SER A 48 -4.73 4.08 5.57
C SER A 48 -3.74 4.62 6.62
N PHE A 49 -2.53 4.06 6.66
CA PHE A 49 -1.44 4.60 7.49
C PHE A 49 -0.86 5.87 6.84
N GLY A 50 -0.52 6.87 7.65
CA GLY A 50 -0.02 8.17 7.19
C GLY A 50 1.22 8.05 6.32
N VAL A 51 2.18 7.20 6.71
CA VAL A 51 3.41 6.97 5.93
C VAL A 51 3.17 6.53 4.49
N PHE A 52 2.08 5.78 4.23
CA PHE A 52 1.72 5.40 2.87
C PHE A 52 1.00 6.54 2.16
N LEU A 53 0.12 7.27 2.84
CA LEU A 53 -0.56 8.45 2.28
C LEU A 53 0.44 9.52 1.82
N ASP A 54 1.49 9.76 2.60
CA ASP A 54 2.56 10.72 2.28
C ASP A 54 3.38 10.30 1.05
N SER A 55 3.38 9.00 0.74
CA SER A 55 4.08 8.41 -0.41
C SER A 55 3.17 8.20 -1.62
N MET A 56 1.86 8.41 -1.48
CA MET A 56 0.92 8.20 -2.58
C MET A 56 1.17 9.23 -3.69
N PRO A 57 1.12 8.81 -4.96
CA PRO A 57 1.26 9.74 -6.05
C PRO A 57 0.05 10.70 -6.09
N ASP A 58 0.38 11.95 -6.40
CA ASP A 58 -0.60 12.97 -6.73
C ASP A 58 -1.32 12.66 -8.06
N THR A 59 -2.20 13.57 -8.48
CA THR A 59 -2.99 13.41 -9.72
C THR A 59 -2.11 13.17 -10.96
N TRP A 60 -0.92 13.79 -11.02
CA TRP A 60 -0.01 13.63 -12.14
C TRP A 60 0.77 12.32 -12.08
N GLY A 61 1.24 11.93 -10.89
CA GLY A 61 1.86 10.63 -10.66
C GLY A 61 0.91 9.47 -11.02
N ARG A 62 -0.37 9.57 -10.60
CA ARG A 62 -1.40 8.58 -10.98
C ARG A 62 -1.59 8.51 -12.50
N THR A 63 -1.60 9.67 -13.16
CA THR A 63 -1.72 9.73 -14.63
C THR A 63 -0.53 9.06 -15.32
N MET A 64 0.69 9.32 -14.85
CA MET A 64 1.91 8.69 -15.36
C MET A 64 1.90 7.17 -15.21
N LEU A 65 1.48 6.67 -14.03
CA LEU A 65 1.39 5.23 -13.77
C LEU A 65 0.34 4.55 -14.66
N LYS A 66 -0.83 5.19 -14.87
CA LYS A 66 -1.84 4.69 -15.83
C LYS A 66 -1.27 4.57 -17.24
N ARG A 67 -0.53 5.58 -17.70
CA ARG A 67 0.09 5.58 -19.04
C ARG A 67 1.11 4.46 -19.17
N LYS A 68 1.97 4.29 -18.16
CA LYS A 68 2.95 3.20 -18.10
C LYS A 68 2.27 1.83 -18.12
N GLN A 69 1.19 1.65 -17.35
CA GLN A 69 0.43 0.40 -17.34
C GLN A 69 -0.19 0.12 -18.71
N ALA A 70 -0.77 1.11 -19.37
CA ALA A 70 -1.34 0.95 -20.72
C ALA A 70 -0.27 0.53 -21.75
N GLN A 71 0.94 1.10 -21.65
CA GLN A 71 2.06 0.71 -22.49
C GLN A 71 2.48 -0.75 -22.25
N LEU A 72 2.66 -1.15 -20.98
CA LEU A 72 3.03 -2.53 -20.62
C LEU A 72 2.00 -3.56 -21.10
N VAL A 73 0.72 -3.23 -20.99
CA VAL A 73 -0.39 -4.08 -21.47
C VAL A 73 -0.31 -4.26 -22.99
N SER A 74 -0.03 -3.19 -23.73
CA SER A 74 0.16 -3.24 -25.18
C SER A 74 1.41 -4.02 -25.59
N GLU A 75 2.51 -3.92 -24.84
CA GLU A 75 3.76 -4.64 -25.11
C GLU A 75 3.65 -6.14 -24.81
N ARG A 76 2.81 -6.52 -23.84
CA ARG A 76 2.65 -7.90 -23.36
C ARG A 76 1.41 -8.62 -23.88
N ASP A 77 0.59 -7.94 -24.69
CA ASP A 77 -0.72 -8.43 -25.16
C ASP A 77 -1.62 -8.95 -24.02
N GLU A 78 -1.58 -8.25 -22.88
CA GLU A 78 -2.35 -8.58 -21.69
C GLU A 78 -3.67 -7.79 -21.65
N ARG A 79 -4.56 -8.12 -20.71
CA ARG A 79 -5.74 -7.27 -20.43
C ARG A 79 -5.39 -6.20 -19.40
N ALA A 80 -5.83 -4.97 -19.66
CA ALA A 80 -5.70 -3.89 -18.69
C ALA A 80 -6.48 -4.22 -17.41
N ARG A 81 -5.77 -4.25 -16.28
CA ARG A 81 -6.36 -4.36 -14.94
C ARG A 81 -6.80 -2.98 -14.44
N THR A 82 -7.88 -2.94 -13.67
CA THR A 82 -8.29 -1.75 -12.92
C THR A 82 -7.24 -1.45 -11.86
N LEU A 83 -6.71 -0.22 -11.84
CA LEU A 83 -5.81 0.26 -10.79
C LEU A 83 -6.63 0.93 -9.69
N TYR A 84 -6.55 0.39 -8.47
CA TYR A 84 -7.10 0.98 -7.26
C TYR A 84 -6.11 1.93 -6.60
N ASP A 85 -6.52 2.64 -5.55
CA ASP A 85 -5.67 3.63 -4.88
C ASP A 85 -4.33 3.08 -4.38
N ILE A 86 -4.24 1.80 -4.02
CA ILE A 86 -2.98 1.14 -3.61
C ILE A 86 -2.10 0.71 -4.79
N ASP A 87 -2.68 0.64 -5.99
CA ASP A 87 -1.94 0.24 -7.19
C ASP A 87 -1.19 1.43 -7.83
N TYR A 88 -1.43 2.65 -7.34
CA TYR A 88 -0.63 3.83 -7.67
C TYR A 88 0.50 3.99 -6.66
#